data_AF-A0A2D7NC29-F1
#
_entry.id   AF-A0A2D7NC29-F1
#
_cell.length_a   1.000
_cell.length_b   1.000
_cell.length_c   1.000
_cell.angle_alpha   90.00
_cell.angle_beta   90.00
_cell.angle_gamma   90.00
#
_symmetry.space_group_name_H-M   'P 1'
#
loop_
_entity.id
_entity.type
_entity.pdbx_description
1 polymer ?
#
loop_
_entity_poly.entity_id
_entity_poly.type
_entity_poly.pdbx_seq_one_letter_code
_entity_poly.pdbx_strand_id
1 'polypeptide(L)' 'MNKKSVQLSTEHVLEDFYDNLLNGNLDKLHIPHSDVFYVKQMVDAHYGKSFTLQHVEDAMRAEGWVEKSYSNPDYRK' A
#
# COMPACT_ATOMS: atom_id res chain seq x y z
N MET A 1 12.54 -15.91 17.19
CA MET A 1 11.99 -15.48 15.89
C MET A 1 12.28 -14.01 15.71
N ASN A 2 13.19 -13.65 14.80
CA ASN A 2 13.43 -12.25 14.47
C ASN A 2 12.20 -11.78 13.68
N LYS A 3 11.37 -10.89 14.25
CA LYS A 3 10.20 -10.34 13.55
C LYS A 3 10.76 -9.56 12.36
N LYS A 4 10.49 -10.00 11.13
CA LYS A 4 10.80 -9.17 9.96
C LYS A 4 9.98 -7.90 10.10
N SER A 5 10.64 -6.76 10.29
CA SER A 5 9.99 -5.47 10.23
C SER A 5 9.45 -5.31 8.81
N VAL A 6 8.13 -5.33 8.68
CA VAL A 6 7.47 -4.96 7.43
C VAL A 6 7.87 -3.51 7.18
N GLN A 7 8.70 -3.28 6.16
CA GLN A 7 9.03 -1.94 5.72
C GLN A 7 7.74 -1.35 5.18
N LEU A 8 7.17 -0.38 5.90
CA LEU A 8 6.02 0.38 5.42
C LEU A 8 6.45 1.09 4.13
N SER A 9 5.81 0.72 3.02
CA SER A 9 6.11 1.28 1.72
C SER A 9 5.77 2.77 1.69
N THR A 10 6.70 3.49 1.08
CA THR A 10 6.88 4.92 0.93
C THR A 10 5.67 5.61 0.31
N GLU A 11 5.38 6.82 0.77
CA GLU A 11 4.36 7.74 0.21
C GLU A 11 4.68 8.18 -1.24
N HIS A 12 5.81 7.72 -1.79
CA HIS A 12 6.45 8.17 -3.03
C HIS A 12 6.62 7.04 -4.06
N VAL A 13 5.59 6.19 -4.24
CA VAL A 13 5.64 5.02 -5.14
C VAL A 13 5.97 5.42 -6.60
N LEU A 14 5.51 6.59 -7.04
CA LEU A 14 5.77 7.08 -8.39
C LEU A 14 7.22 7.56 -8.54
N GLU A 15 7.74 8.30 -7.57
CA GLU A 15 9.14 8.73 -7.57
C GLU A 15 10.08 7.51 -7.53
N ASP A 16 9.80 6.55 -6.65
CA ASP A 16 10.54 5.29 -6.56
C ASP A 16 10.48 4.50 -7.87
N PHE A 17 9.33 4.49 -8.56
CA PHE A 17 9.17 3.85 -9.87
C PHE A 17 10.08 4.50 -10.92
N TYR A 18 10.05 5.84 -11.04
CA TYR A 18 10.85 6.55 -12.03
C TYR A 18 12.35 6.46 -11.74
N ASP A 19 12.76 6.51 -10.48
CA ASP A 19 14.16 6.33 -10.09
C ASP A 19 14.67 4.93 -10.41
N ASN A 20 13.87 3.88 -10.14
CA ASN A 20 14.26 2.52 -10.47
C ASN A 20 14.26 2.26 -11.98
N LEU A 21 13.38 2.94 -12.74
CA LEU A 21 13.35 2.90 -14.21
C LEU A 21 14.61 3.53 -14.82
N LEU A 22 15.02 4.70 -14.33
CA LEU A 22 16.21 5.39 -14.81
C LEU A 22 17.50 4.62 -14.48
N ASN A 23 17.55 4.00 -13.30
CA ASN A 23 18.73 3.28 -12.82
C ASN A 23 18.79 1.80 -13.26
N GLY A 24 17.80 1.32 -14.03
CA GLY A 24 17.76 -0.07 -14.51
C GLY A 24 17.59 -1.12 -13.40
N ASN A 25 17.02 -0.73 -12.25
CA ASN A 25 16.81 -1.57 -11.06
C ASN A 25 15.33 -1.93 -10.86
N LEU A 26 14.56 -2.06 -11.95
CA LEU A 26 13.13 -2.35 -11.87
C LEU A 26 12.81 -3.62 -11.06
N ASP A 27 13.72 -4.58 -11.05
CA ASP A 27 13.65 -5.83 -10.28
C ASP A 27 13.63 -5.61 -8.76
N LYS A 28 14.10 -4.46 -8.27
CA LYS A 28 14.14 -4.09 -6.85
C LYS A 28 12.98 -3.19 -6.44
N LEU A 29 12.16 -2.74 -7.39
CA LEU A 29 11.03 -1.87 -7.12
C LEU A 29 9.96 -2.62 -6.34
N HIS A 30 9.65 -2.13 -5.14
CA HIS A 30 8.54 -2.64 -4.35
C HIS A 30 7.29 -1.81 -4.61
N ILE A 31 6.42 -2.30 -5.49
CA ILE A 31 5.09 -1.71 -5.67
C ILE A 31 4.19 -2.27 -4.56
N PRO A 32 3.52 -1.44 -3.75
CA PRO A 32 2.52 -1.94 -2.83
C PRO A 32 1.35 -2.53 -3.64
N HIS A 33 1.19 -3.84 -3.55
CA HIS A 33 0.13 -4.60 -4.20
C HIS A 33 -1.19 -4.59 -3.43
N SER A 34 -1.30 -3.79 -2.36
CA SER A 34 -2.50 -3.74 -1.54
C SER A 34 -3.50 -2.74 -2.12
N ASP A 35 -4.71 -3.23 -2.45
CA ASP A 35 -5.82 -2.43 -2.94
C ASP A 35 -6.12 -1.19 -2.07
N VAL A 36 -5.85 -1.30 -0.76
CA VAL A 36 -6.04 -0.21 0.21
C VAL A 36 -5.25 1.05 -0.14
N PHE A 37 -4.03 0.91 -0.67
CA PHE A 37 -3.20 2.06 -1.02
C PHE A 37 -3.78 2.82 -2.21
N TYR A 38 -4.27 2.10 -3.23
CA TYR A 38 -4.89 2.72 -4.40
C TYR A 38 -6.22 3.39 -4.03
N VAL A 39 -7.06 2.69 -3.27
CA VAL A 39 -8.35 3.23 -2.81
C VAL A 39 -8.14 4.46 -1.93
N LYS A 40 -7.13 4.47 -1.05
CA LYS A 40 -6.80 5.67 -0.25
C LYS A 40 -6.52 6.87 -1.16
N GLN A 41 -5.66 6.72 -2.16
CA GLN A 41 -5.33 7.84 -3.05
C GLN A 41 -6.56 8.34 -3.82
N MET A 42 -7.45 7.43 -4.25
CA MET A 42 -8.71 7.80 -4.90
C MET A 42 -9.66 8.56 -3.95
N VAL A 43 -9.81 8.07 -2.72
CA VAL A 43 -10.66 8.69 -1.68
C VAL A 43 -10.10 10.06 -1.31
N ASP A 44 -8.79 10.19 -1.12
CA ASP A 44 -8.12 11.46 -0.81
C ASP A 44 -8.37 12.49 -1.92
N ALA A 45 -8.22 12.10 -3.18
CA ALA A 45 -8.46 12.96 -4.33
C ALA A 45 -9.95 13.32 -4.48
N HIS A 46 -10.86 12.38 -4.23
CA HIS A 46 -12.31 12.58 -4.36
C HIS A 46 -12.84 13.57 -3.31
N TYR A 47 -12.40 13.46 -2.05
CA TYR A 47 -12.87 14.30 -0.96
C TYR A 47 -12.00 15.54 -0.73
N GLY A 48 -10.84 15.65 -1.40
CA GLY A 48 -9.91 16.77 -1.24
C GLY A 48 -9.29 16.85 0.17
N LYS A 49 -9.27 15.73 0.91
CA LYS A 49 -8.68 15.63 2.25
C LYS A 49 -8.05 14.27 2.45
N SER A 50 -6.97 14.20 3.20
CA SER A 50 -6.25 12.96 3.45
C SER A 50 -6.91 12.12 4.55
N PHE A 51 -7.05 10.82 4.30
CA PHE A 51 -7.46 9.82 5.28
C PHE A 51 -6.30 8.90 5.66
N THR A 52 -6.37 8.31 6.85
CA THR A 52 -5.37 7.32 7.27
C THR A 52 -5.62 5.99 6.55
N LEU A 53 -4.56 5.21 6.33
CA LEU A 53 -4.65 3.89 5.69
C LEU A 53 -5.64 2.97 6.43
N GLN A 54 -5.60 2.99 7.76
CA GLN A 54 -6.51 2.22 8.61
C GLN A 54 -7.98 2.62 8.41
N HIS A 55 -8.27 3.92 8.32
CA HIS A 55 -9.63 4.39 8.10
C HIS A 55 -10.20 3.91 6.77
N VAL A 56 -9.39 3.95 5.72
CA VAL A 56 -9.77 3.46 4.40
C VAL A 56 -9.93 1.94 4.41
N GLU A 57 -9.03 1.20 5.07
CA GLU A 57 -9.10 -0.25 5.21
C GLU A 57 -10.38 -0.70 5.94
N ASP A 58 -10.72 -0.02 7.04
CA ASP A 58 -11.93 -0.32 7.81
C ASP A 58 -13.20 -0.01 7.02
N ALA A 59 -13.21 1.07 6.24
CA ALA A 59 -14.31 1.38 5.32
C ALA A 59 -14.44 0.34 4.22
N MET A 60 -13.33 -0.07 3.59
CA MET A 60 -13.32 -1.14 2.58
C MET A 60 -13.87 -2.45 3.14
N ARG A 61 -13.47 -2.84 4.36
CA ARG A 61 -14.00 -4.03 5.04
C ARG A 61 -15.48 -3.92 5.35
N ALA A 62 -15.96 -2.75 5.76
CA ALA A 62 -17.39 -2.50 6.01
C ALA A 62 -18.23 -2.68 4.74
N GLU A 63 -17.69 -2.33 3.57
CA GLU A 63 -18.29 -2.53 2.24
C GLU A 63 -18.09 -3.97 1.69
N GLY A 64 -17.53 -4.88 2.49
CA GLY A 64 -17.41 -6.29 2.13
C GLY A 64 -16.10 -6.68 1.44
N TRP A 65 -15.06 -5.84 1.49
CA TRP A 65 -13.72 -6.23 1.03
C TRP A 65 -13.12 -7.31 1.95
N VAL A 66 -12.79 -8.46 1.36
CA VAL A 66 -12.32 -9.68 2.05
C VAL A 66 -10.86 -10.02 1.78
N GLU A 67 -10.15 -9.19 1.03
CA GLU A 67 -8.76 -9.47 0.68
C GLU A 67 -7.89 -9.46 1.94
N LYS A 68 -6.99 -10.44 2.04
CA LYS A 68 -6.10 -10.56 3.20
C LYS A 68 -5.05 -9.46 3.11
N SER A 69 -5.25 -8.42 3.89
CA SER A 69 -4.30 -7.31 4.03
C SER A 69 -2.90 -7.80 4.38
N TYR A 70 -1.87 -7.20 3.75
CA TYR A 70 -0.46 -7.40 4.09
C TYR A 70 -0.11 -6.98 5.53
N SER A 71 -0.99 -6.20 6.18
CA SER A 71 -0.87 -5.86 7.60
C SER A 71 -1.22 -7.03 8.53
N ASN A 72 -1.83 -8.10 7.99
CA ASN A 72 -2.09 -9.32 8.75
C ASN A 72 -0.77 -10.08 8.99
N PRO A 73 -0.35 -10.27 10.25
CA PRO A 73 0.88 -11.01 10.57
C PRO A 73 0.87 -12.47 10.12
N ASP A 74 -0.31 -13.04 9.83
CA ASP A 74 -0.49 -14.41 9.34
C ASP A 74 -0.64 -14.51 7.81
N TYR A 75 -0.43 -13.42 7.07
CA TYR A 75 -0.42 -13.45 5.60
C TYR A 75 0.75 -14.32 5.09
N ARG A 76 0.43 -15.51 4.57
CA ARG A 76 1.37 -16.36 3.83
C ARG A 76 1.02 -16.31 2.36
N LYS A 77 2.01 -15.92 1.55
CA LYS A 77 1.94 -15.82 0.10
C LYS A 77 1.72 -17.20 -0.53
#